data_AF-A0A8S2YDY9-F1
#
_entry.id   AF-A0A8S2YDY9-F1
#
_cell.length_a   1.000
_cell.length_b   1.000
_cell.length_c   1.000
_cell.angle_alpha   90.00
_cell.angle_beta   90.00
_cell.angle_gamma   90.00
#
_symmetry.space_group_name_H-M   'P 1'
#
loop_
_entity.id
_entity.type
_entity.pdbx_description
1 polymer ?
#
loop_
_entity_poly.entity_id
_entity_poly.type
_entity_poly.pdbx_seq_one_letter_code
_entity_poly.pdbx_strand_id
1 'polypeptide(L)'
;DLELEIHLAQLEYLMDHRPLLLLNRVLLRQNPHNVNEWLKRIKLYGEQYDEVIVMYTCAVQTIDPKICTGKLHELWISFAQFYDSNGKLREARYIYDKGTKVNYRHVDDLACVWC
;
A
#
# COMPACT_ATOMS: atom_id res chain seq x y z
N ASP A 1 42.62 6.93 -4.18
CA ASP A 1 42.00 5.66 -3.74
C ASP A 1 41.13 5.79 -2.50
N LEU A 2 41.62 6.30 -1.37
CA LEU A 2 40.84 6.41 -0.11
C LEU A 2 39.55 7.25 -0.21
N GLU A 3 39.58 8.35 -0.94
CA GLU A 3 38.42 9.23 -1.14
C GLU A 3 37.31 8.52 -1.94
N LEU A 4 37.71 7.64 -2.86
CA LEU A 4 36.80 6.85 -3.70
C LEU A 4 36.11 5.75 -2.88
N GLU A 5 36.83 5.12 -1.95
CA GLU A 5 36.26 4.17 -0.99
C GLU A 5 35.26 4.82 -0.02
N ILE A 6 35.55 6.04 0.47
CA ILE A 6 34.61 6.79 1.33
C ILE A 6 33.34 7.13 0.58
N HIS A 7 33.45 7.59 -0.67
CA HIS A 7 32.29 7.87 -1.50
C HIS A 7 31.49 6.60 -1.85
N LEU A 8 32.15 5.47 -2.10
CA LEU A 8 31.49 4.19 -2.32
C LEU A 8 30.73 3.74 -1.06
N ALA A 9 31.34 3.80 0.12
CA ALA A 9 30.68 3.45 1.38
C ALA A 9 29.47 4.35 1.69
N GLN A 10 29.58 5.66 1.40
CA GLN A 10 28.45 6.58 1.51
C GLN A 10 27.34 6.27 0.50
N LEU A 11 27.71 5.88 -0.72
CA LEU A 11 26.75 5.51 -1.75
C LEU A 11 26.04 4.20 -1.40
N GLU A 12 26.75 3.19 -0.91
CA GLU A 12 26.18 1.94 -0.39
C GLU A 12 25.22 2.20 0.77
N TYR A 13 25.65 3.01 1.76
CA TYR A 13 24.78 3.42 2.86
C TYR A 13 23.51 4.11 2.34
N LEU A 14 23.63 5.05 1.40
CA LEU A 14 22.48 5.69 0.78
C LEU A 14 21.65 4.72 -0.07
N MET A 15 22.24 3.69 -0.68
CA MET A 15 21.52 2.68 -1.47
C MET A 15 20.71 1.74 -0.57
N ASP A 16 21.24 1.34 0.58
CA ASP A 16 20.54 0.50 1.55
C ASP A 16 19.34 1.21 2.20
N HIS A 17 19.43 2.54 2.34
CA HIS A 17 18.35 3.35 2.92
C HIS A 17 17.37 3.90 1.86
N ARG A 18 17.76 3.90 0.58
CA ARG A 18 16.95 4.32 -0.56
C ARG A 18 15.67 3.50 -0.79
N PRO A 19 15.59 2.16 -0.62
CA PRO A 19 14.35 1.43 -0.86
C PRO A 19 13.22 1.90 0.07
N LEU A 20 13.54 2.35 1.29
CA LEU A 20 12.57 2.87 2.25
C LEU A 20 12.08 4.29 1.91
N LEU A 21 12.89 5.10 1.21
CA LEU A 21 12.63 6.53 0.98
C LEU A 21 12.21 6.87 -0.47
N LEU A 22 12.85 6.29 -1.49
CA LEU A 22 12.58 6.60 -2.91
C LEU A 22 11.28 5.97 -3.41
N LEU A 23 11.01 4.72 -3.03
CA LEU A 23 9.76 4.04 -3.37
C LEU A 23 8.56 4.77 -2.74
N ASN A 24 8.77 5.35 -1.54
CA ASN A 24 7.73 5.94 -0.71
C ASN A 24 7.41 7.40 -0.97
N ARG A 25 8.40 8.25 -1.28
CA ARG A 25 8.17 9.70 -1.38
C ARG A 25 8.08 10.23 -2.81
N VAL A 26 8.73 9.58 -3.77
CA VAL A 26 8.81 10.11 -5.15
C VAL A 26 7.72 9.51 -6.03
N LEU A 27 7.48 8.20 -5.97
CA LEU A 27 6.48 7.54 -6.81
C LEU A 27 5.04 7.89 -6.43
N LEU A 28 4.73 8.00 -5.14
CA LEU A 28 3.40 8.44 -4.67
C LEU A 28 3.14 9.94 -4.93
N ARG A 29 4.20 10.76 -5.08
CA ARG A 29 4.08 12.14 -5.56
C ARG A 29 3.77 12.22 -7.05
N GLN A 30 4.24 11.24 -7.82
CA GLN A 30 3.98 11.17 -9.26
C GLN A 30 2.61 10.56 -9.56
N ASN A 31 2.25 9.47 -8.87
CA ASN A 31 1.03 8.72 -9.13
C ASN A 31 0.37 8.28 -7.81
N PRO A 32 -0.43 9.15 -7.18
CA PRO A 32 -1.12 8.82 -5.92
C PRO A 32 -2.16 7.69 -6.06
N HIS A 33 -2.59 7.38 -7.28
CA HIS A 33 -3.64 6.41 -7.58
C HIS A 33 -3.14 4.98 -7.91
N ASN A 34 -1.85 4.68 -7.73
CA ASN A 34 -1.30 3.35 -8.01
C ASN A 34 -1.35 2.44 -6.77
N VAL A 35 -2.24 1.45 -6.80
CA VAL A 35 -2.49 0.52 -5.69
C VAL A 35 -1.29 -0.39 -5.38
N ASN A 36 -0.54 -0.79 -6.40
CA ASN A 36 0.56 -1.74 -6.23
C ASN A 36 1.72 -1.13 -5.41
N GLU A 37 1.94 0.18 -5.55
CA GLU A 37 2.96 0.88 -4.78
C GLU A 37 2.54 1.05 -3.30
N TRP A 38 1.25 1.27 -3.04
CA TRP A 38 0.72 1.24 -1.67
C TRP A 38 0.90 -0.13 -1.02
N LEU A 39 0.65 -1.22 -1.75
CA LEU A 39 0.86 -2.58 -1.25
C LEU A 39 2.33 -2.88 -0.95
N LYS A 40 3.27 -2.44 -1.82
CA LYS A 40 4.71 -2.57 -1.55
C LYS A 40 5.10 -1.79 -0.29
N ARG A 41 4.56 -0.58 -0.11
CA ARG A 41 4.79 0.22 1.09
C ARG A 41 4.32 -0.50 2.35
N ILE A 42 3.11 -1.05 2.34
CA ILE A 42 2.58 -1.78 3.49
C ILE A 42 3.48 -2.96 3.87
N LYS A 43 3.98 -3.71 2.88
CA LYS A 43 4.91 -4.82 3.12
C LYS A 43 6.21 -4.39 3.78
N LEU A 44 6.69 -3.17 3.52
CA LEU A 44 7.91 -2.62 4.13
C LEU A 44 7.72 -2.22 5.60
N TYR A 45 6.51 -1.79 5.98
CA TYR A 45 6.16 -1.38 7.35
C TYR A 45 5.64 -2.52 8.24
N GLY A 46 5.74 -3.78 7.79
CA GLY A 46 5.12 -4.96 8.41
C GLY A 46 5.48 -5.24 9.88
N GLU A 47 6.33 -4.44 10.51
CA GLU A 47 6.73 -4.57 11.93
C GLU A 47 5.82 -3.79 12.90
N GLN A 48 5.11 -2.73 12.46
CA GLN A 48 4.28 -1.91 13.36
C GLN A 48 2.81 -1.86 12.93
N TYR A 49 1.96 -2.52 13.71
CA TYR A 49 0.52 -2.68 13.45
C TYR A 49 -0.23 -1.35 13.27
N ASP A 50 0.01 -0.38 14.14
CA ASP A 50 -0.69 0.91 14.10
C ASP A 50 -0.35 1.72 12.85
N GLU A 51 0.92 1.68 12.41
CA GLU A 51 1.36 2.37 11.20
C GLU A 51 0.75 1.72 9.95
N VAL A 52 0.67 0.40 9.91
CA VAL A 52 0.02 -0.32 8.81
C VAL A 52 -1.44 0.10 8.65
N ILE A 53 -2.21 0.22 9.75
CA ILE A 53 -3.60 0.69 9.69
C ILE A 53 -3.68 2.12 9.16
N VAL A 54 -2.89 3.04 9.73
CA VAL A 54 -2.88 4.44 9.27
C VAL A 54 -2.57 4.49 7.77
N MET A 55 -1.60 3.70 7.33
CA MET A 55 -1.23 3.60 5.92
C MET A 55 -2.37 3.09 5.02
N TYR A 56 -3.07 2.03 5.41
CA TYR A 56 -4.22 1.53 4.67
C TYR A 56 -5.37 2.56 4.63
N THR A 57 -5.64 3.24 5.73
CA THR A 57 -6.69 4.29 5.76
C THR A 57 -6.33 5.48 4.87
N CYS A 58 -5.06 5.92 4.88
CA CYS A 58 -4.57 6.94 3.95
C CYS A 58 -4.65 6.48 2.49
N ALA A 59 -4.36 5.20 2.22
CA ALA A 59 -4.47 4.63 0.87
C ALA A 59 -5.92 4.70 0.36
N VAL A 60 -6.88 4.23 1.15
CA VAL A 60 -8.31 4.27 0.79
C VAL A 60 -8.82 5.70 0.60
N GLN A 61 -8.32 6.67 1.37
CA GLN A 61 -8.70 8.08 1.23
C GLN A 61 -8.12 8.74 -0.03
N THR A 62 -6.93 8.31 -0.47
CA THR A 62 -6.20 8.94 -1.58
C THR A 62 -6.53 8.32 -2.93
N ILE A 63 -6.95 7.06 -2.96
CA ILE A 63 -7.20 6.33 -4.20
C ILE A 63 -8.63 6.62 -4.71
N ASP A 64 -8.70 7.32 -5.84
CA ASP A 64 -9.94 7.49 -6.58
C ASP A 64 -10.22 6.26 -7.48
N PRO A 65 -11.37 5.58 -7.35
CA PRO A 65 -11.69 4.36 -8.09
C PRO A 65 -11.81 4.56 -9.60
N LYS A 66 -12.04 5.80 -10.04
CA LYS A 66 -12.25 6.16 -11.46
C LYS A 66 -10.93 6.34 -12.22
N ILE A 67 -9.89 6.78 -11.53
CA ILE A 67 -8.56 7.14 -12.09
C ILE A 67 -7.51 6.08 -11.69
N CYS A 68 -7.87 5.16 -10.79
CA CYS A 68 -7.02 4.09 -10.29
C CYS A 68 -6.30 3.34 -11.41
N THR A 69 -4.97 3.31 -11.31
CA THR A 69 -4.10 2.49 -12.15
C THR A 69 -3.68 1.27 -11.36
N GLY A 70 -4.39 0.17 -11.59
CA GLY A 70 -4.17 -1.10 -10.89
C GLY A 70 -5.45 -1.65 -10.27
N LYS A 71 -5.28 -2.78 -9.57
CA LYS A 71 -6.38 -3.57 -9.02
C LYS A 71 -6.74 -3.11 -7.61
N LEU A 72 -7.78 -2.30 -7.50
CA LEU A 72 -8.26 -1.81 -6.20
C LEU A 72 -8.74 -2.97 -5.29
N HIS A 73 -9.20 -4.09 -5.87
CA HIS A 73 -9.64 -5.26 -5.11
C HIS A 73 -8.52 -5.90 -4.27
N GLU A 74 -7.29 -5.94 -4.77
CA GLU A 74 -6.15 -6.52 -4.04
C GLU A 74 -5.84 -5.75 -2.75
N LEU A 75 -6.06 -4.43 -2.73
CA LEU A 75 -5.92 -3.61 -1.52
C LEU A 75 -6.92 -4.03 -0.46
N TRP A 76 -8.21 -4.15 -0.81
CA TRP A 76 -9.27 -4.53 0.12
C TRP A 76 -9.07 -5.96 0.66
N ILE A 77 -8.67 -6.91 -0.20
CA ILE A 77 -8.37 -8.29 0.21
C ILE A 77 -7.19 -8.31 1.20
N SER A 78 -6.09 -7.62 0.89
CA SER A 78 -4.93 -7.57 1.78
C SER A 78 -5.26 -6.94 3.14
N PHE A 79 -6.12 -5.91 3.14
CA PHE A 79 -6.56 -5.25 4.36
C PHE A 79 -7.42 -6.18 5.21
N ALA A 80 -8.31 -6.96 4.59
CA ALA A 80 -9.10 -7.96 5.28
C ALA A 80 -8.25 -9.09 5.87
N GLN A 81 -7.26 -9.61 5.13
CA GLN A 81 -6.32 -10.62 5.63
C GLN A 81 -5.53 -10.12 6.85
N PHE A 82 -5.17 -8.84 6.86
CA PHE A 82 -4.50 -8.22 8.00
C PHE A 82 -5.43 -8.15 9.23
N TYR A 83 -6.72 -7.83 9.08
CA TYR A 83 -7.66 -7.85 10.22
C TYR A 83 -7.98 -9.25 10.72
N ASP A 84 -8.02 -10.23 9.83
CA ASP A 84 -8.28 -11.63 10.19
C ASP A 84 -7.15 -12.19 11.07
N SER A 85 -5.90 -11.86 10.72
CA SER A 85 -4.72 -12.20 11.52
C SER A 85 -4.76 -11.60 12.93
N ASN A 86 -5.52 -10.51 13.12
CA ASN A 86 -5.70 -9.83 14.40
C ASN A 86 -7.03 -10.19 15.10
N GLY A 87 -7.80 -11.14 14.57
CA GLY A 87 -9.05 -11.64 15.16
C GLY A 87 -10.21 -10.62 15.14
N LYS A 88 -10.09 -9.53 14.37
CA LYS A 88 -11.07 -8.44 14.30
C LYS A 88 -12.03 -8.65 13.12
N LEU A 89 -12.91 -9.63 13.28
CA LEU A 89 -13.88 -10.05 12.26
C LEU A 89 -14.97 -8.99 11.97
N ARG A 90 -15.33 -8.18 12.97
CA ARG A 90 -16.40 -7.16 12.83
C ARG A 90 -15.93 -6.01 11.94
N GLU A 91 -14.70 -5.58 12.16
CA GLU A 91 -14.02 -4.53 11.42
C GLU A 91 -13.78 -4.95 9.98
N ALA A 92 -13.32 -6.20 9.77
CA ALA A 92 -13.19 -6.78 8.43
C ALA A 92 -14.52 -6.72 7.65
N ARG A 93 -15.64 -7.10 8.27
CA ARG A 93 -16.97 -7.01 7.62
C ARG A 93 -17.36 -5.58 7.25
N TYR A 94 -17.08 -4.62 8.14
CA TYR A 94 -17.36 -3.21 7.87
C TYR A 94 -16.53 -2.68 6.69
N ILE A 95 -15.28 -3.11 6.59
CA ILE A 95 -14.37 -2.77 5.49
C ILE A 95 -14.87 -3.34 4.17
N TYR A 96 -15.33 -4.60 4.15
CA TYR A 96 -15.95 -5.18 2.97
C TYR A 96 -17.21 -4.43 2.56
N ASP A 97 -18.11 -4.11 3.49
CA ASP A 97 -19.31 -3.30 3.20
C ASP A 97 -18.98 -1.90 2.67
N LYS A 98 -17.85 -1.32 3.08
CA LYS A 98 -17.35 -0.07 2.50
C LYS A 98 -16.82 -0.27 1.09
N GLY A 99 -16.04 -1.32 0.85
CA GLY A 99 -15.52 -1.67 -0.47
C GLY A 99 -16.63 -1.88 -1.50
N THR A 100 -17.71 -2.56 -1.15
CA THR A 100 -18.82 -2.83 -2.07
C THR A 100 -19.64 -1.60 -2.45
N LYS A 101 -19.60 -0.55 -1.63
CA LYS A 101 -20.25 0.75 -1.91
C LYS A 101 -19.41 1.65 -2.80
N VAL A 102 -18.14 1.30 -3.05
CA VAL A 102 -17.27 2.04 -3.95
C VAL A 102 -17.67 1.75 -5.40
N ASN A 103 -17.90 2.80 -6.18
CA ASN A 103 -18.24 2.65 -7.60
C ASN A 103 -16.98 2.39 -8.43
N TYR A 104 -16.65 1.12 -8.64
CA TYR A 104 -15.53 0.69 -9.47
C TYR A 104 -15.76 1.00 -10.95
N ARG A 105 -14.66 1.16 -11.70
CA ARG A 105 -14.71 1.31 -13.16
C ARG A 105 -15.05 -0.01 -13.85
N HIS A 106 -14.55 -1.11 -13.33
CA HIS A 106 -14.78 -2.46 -13.86
C HIS A 106 -15.64 -3.26 -12.88
N VAL A 107 -16.64 -3.95 -13.41
CA VAL A 107 -17.54 -4.81 -12.62
C VAL A 107 -16.78 -6.04 -12.11
N ASP A 108 -15.75 -6.49 -12.84
CA ASP A 108 -14.88 -7.60 -12.43
C ASP A 108 -14.15 -7.32 -11.11
N ASP A 109 -13.74 -6.06 -10.87
CA ASP A 109 -13.09 -5.67 -9.62
C ASP A 109 -14.04 -5.78 -8.43
N LEU A 110 -15.34 -5.51 -8.64
CA LEU A 110 -16.35 -5.70 -7.61
C LEU A 110 -16.55 -7.21 -7.33
N ALA A 111 -16.64 -8.04 -8.37
CA ALA A 111 -16.82 -9.48 -8.20
C ALA A 111 -15.66 -10.12 -7.41
N CYS A 112 -14.42 -9.71 -7.66
CA CYS A 112 -13.24 -10.17 -6.93
C CYS A 112 -13.20 -9.74 -5.45
N VAL A 113 -13.96 -8.73 -5.03
CA VAL A 113 -14.06 -8.36 -3.60
C VAL A 113 -15.03 -9.27 -2.85
N TRP A 114 -15.99 -9.88 -3.55
CA TRP A 114 -17.00 -10.77 -2.96
C TRP A 114 -16.62 -12.25 -2.96
N CYS A 115 -15.79 -12.70 -3.92
CA CYS A 115 -15.36 -14.09 -4.07
C CYS A 115 -14.03 -14.38 -3.34
#